data_AF-A0A9Q7E820-F1
#
_entry.id   AF-A0A9Q7E820-F1
#
_cell.length_a   1.000
_cell.length_b   1.000
_cell.length_c   1.000
_cell.angle_alpha   90.00
_cell.angle_beta   90.00
_cell.angle_gamma   90.00
#
_symmetry.space_group_name_H-M   'P 1'
#
loop_
_entity.id
_entity.type
_entity.pdbx_description
1 polymer ?
#
loop_
_entity_poly.entity_id
_entity_poly.type
_entity_poly.pdbx_seq_one_letter_code
_entity_poly.pdbx_strand_id
1 'polypeptide(L)'
;MRKRIATISLLLGLFLGLCLACTSKNTVEVEQPVTHTTSVENKETTQVETKTEEQEELKLNGTNPELYAASEETMLNMLNEPDQQRLQKAIQIVSNKIAETVDLYTEDDEINFDEWHAVYCEKVNGLTFTGILQLAEQLLVETKQRAQASLKEEIADLKANPTDDQEESLSFLQEELKKTKNLPTTIDTYVYNEECFL
;
A
#
# COMPACT_ATOMS: atom_id res chain seq x y z
N MET A 1 34.44 -18.78 -42.02
CA MET A 1 33.66 -18.81 -43.27
C MET A 1 32.44 -17.90 -43.11
N ARG A 2 32.29 -16.92 -44.03
CA ARG A 2 31.10 -16.16 -44.50
C ARG A 2 29.89 -15.95 -43.54
N LYS A 3 29.66 -14.71 -43.08
CA LYS A 3 28.69 -13.65 -43.56
C LYS A 3 27.21 -13.98 -43.26
N ARG A 4 26.40 -13.12 -42.61
CA ARG A 4 25.78 -11.83 -43.07
C ARG A 4 25.29 -11.04 -41.83
N ILE A 5 25.66 -9.78 -41.58
CA ILE A 5 24.99 -8.50 -41.93
C ILE A 5 23.44 -8.54 -41.98
N ALA A 6 22.81 -7.80 -41.06
CA ALA A 6 21.60 -7.01 -41.30
C ALA A 6 21.56 -5.80 -40.33
N THR A 7 21.91 -4.62 -40.85
CA THR A 7 21.44 -3.31 -40.38
C THR A 7 19.97 -3.14 -40.76
N ILE A 8 19.13 -2.54 -39.90
CA ILE A 8 18.13 -1.49 -40.20
C ILE A 8 17.33 -1.15 -38.94
N SER A 9 17.19 0.16 -38.73
CA SER A 9 16.43 0.89 -37.72
C SER A 9 14.96 0.49 -37.56
N LEU A 10 14.43 0.62 -36.34
CA LEU A 10 13.05 1.06 -36.14
C LEU A 10 12.94 1.94 -34.89
N LEU A 11 12.33 3.11 -35.07
CA LEU A 11 11.95 4.07 -34.05
C LEU A 11 10.87 3.51 -33.11
N LEU A 12 11.03 3.75 -31.81
CA LEU A 12 9.97 4.03 -30.82
C LEU A 12 10.68 4.79 -29.69
N GLY A 13 10.45 6.07 -29.39
CA GLY A 13 9.24 6.85 -29.57
C GLY A 13 8.32 6.68 -28.36
N LEU A 14 8.72 7.18 -27.20
CA LEU A 14 7.76 7.76 -26.25
C LEU A 14 8.44 8.87 -25.42
N PHE A 15 8.03 10.09 -25.73
CA PHE A 15 8.16 11.27 -24.88
C PHE A 15 7.27 11.07 -23.64
N LEU A 16 7.85 11.17 -22.44
CA LEU A 16 7.11 11.56 -21.24
C LEU A 16 8.09 12.26 -20.30
N GLY A 17 8.10 13.57 -20.45
CA GLY A 17 8.85 14.51 -19.62
C GLY A 17 8.23 15.88 -19.82
N LEU A 18 6.91 15.97 -19.61
CA LEU A 18 6.20 17.24 -19.65
C LEU A 18 6.57 18.04 -18.40
N CYS A 19 7.65 18.81 -18.52
CA CYS A 19 7.93 19.93 -17.64
C CYS A 19 6.77 20.93 -17.76
N LEU A 20 5.90 21.00 -16.75
CA LEU A 20 5.08 22.19 -16.51
C LEU A 20 5.76 23.00 -15.42
N ALA A 21 6.50 23.99 -15.92
CA ALA A 21 6.98 25.12 -15.16
C ALA A 21 5.81 25.85 -14.48
N CYS A 22 6.01 26.17 -13.20
CA CYS A 22 5.18 27.10 -12.44
C CYS A 22 5.14 28.46 -13.16
N THR A 23 3.97 28.82 -13.70
CA THR A 23 3.67 30.23 -13.98
C THR A 23 2.51 30.66 -13.10
N SER A 24 2.86 31.38 -12.04
CA SER A 24 1.91 32.13 -11.23
C SER A 24 1.30 33.24 -12.09
N LYS A 25 -0.02 33.28 -12.15
CA LYS A 25 -0.79 34.50 -12.39
C LYS A 25 -1.84 34.60 -11.32
N ASN A 26 -1.46 35.30 -10.25
CA ASN A 26 -2.38 35.90 -9.31
C ASN A 26 -3.31 36.82 -10.09
N THR A 27 -4.60 36.51 -10.08
CA THR A 27 -5.64 37.52 -10.25
C THR A 27 -6.63 37.29 -9.13
N VAL A 28 -6.37 38.01 -8.04
CA VAL A 28 -7.25 38.19 -6.90
C VAL A 28 -8.36 39.12 -7.38
N GLU A 29 -9.60 38.63 -7.47
CA GLU A 29 -10.76 39.50 -7.36
C GLU A 29 -11.30 39.41 -5.94
N VAL A 30 -11.21 40.57 -5.31
CA VAL A 30 -11.78 40.98 -4.04
C VAL A 30 -13.29 41.09 -4.20
N GLU A 31 -14.08 40.53 -3.28
CA GLU A 31 -15.24 41.23 -2.72
C GLU A 31 -15.66 40.62 -1.38
N GLN A 32 -15.30 41.33 -0.31
CA GLN A 32 -16.04 41.43 0.95
C GLN A 32 -16.60 42.88 0.97
N PRO A 33 -17.47 43.32 1.90
CA PRO A 33 -18.19 42.61 2.98
C PRO A 33 -19.65 43.13 3.18
N VAL A 34 -20.24 42.88 4.37
CA VAL A 34 -21.24 43.71 5.13
C VAL A 34 -22.70 43.19 5.09
N THR A 35 -23.50 43.04 6.17
CA THR A 35 -23.37 42.98 7.65
C THR A 35 -24.74 42.55 8.26
N HIS A 36 -24.72 42.01 9.50
CA HIS A 36 -25.68 42.07 10.65
C HIS A 36 -27.22 42.02 10.40
N THR A 37 -28.07 41.30 11.17
CA THR A 37 -28.30 41.37 12.63
C THR A 37 -29.36 40.34 13.09
N THR A 38 -29.23 39.85 14.34
CA THR A 38 -30.26 39.42 15.34
C THR A 38 -30.94 38.03 15.33
N SER A 39 -30.76 37.37 16.49
CA SER A 39 -31.53 36.30 17.19
C SER A 39 -33.07 36.45 17.07
N VAL A 40 -33.95 35.44 17.15
CA VAL A 40 -34.29 34.55 18.30
C VAL A 40 -35.24 33.41 17.82
N GLU A 41 -35.17 32.25 18.51
CA GLU A 41 -36.18 31.16 18.70
C GLU A 41 -36.63 30.20 17.59
N ASN A 42 -36.14 28.96 17.72
CA ASN A 42 -36.85 27.67 17.75
C ASN A 42 -38.22 27.55 17.06
N LYS A 43 -38.25 26.78 15.97
CA LYS A 43 -39.35 25.82 15.73
C LYS A 43 -38.90 24.66 14.83
N GLU A 44 -39.04 23.45 15.36
CA GLU A 44 -39.11 22.15 14.68
C GLU A 44 -38.09 21.88 13.56
N THR A 45 -36.96 21.32 13.95
CA THR A 45 -36.08 20.55 13.07
C THR A 45 -36.83 19.27 12.65
N THR A 46 -37.58 19.36 11.56
CA THR A 46 -37.91 18.18 10.76
C THR A 46 -36.59 17.56 10.36
N GLN A 47 -36.27 16.37 10.87
CA GLN A 47 -35.15 15.58 10.38
C GLN A 47 -35.42 15.32 8.90
N VAL A 48 -34.77 16.10 8.05
CA VAL A 48 -34.53 15.70 6.67
C VAL A 48 -33.62 14.49 6.81
N GLU A 49 -34.25 13.33 6.76
CA GLU A 49 -33.61 12.06 6.50
C GLU A 49 -32.99 12.21 5.11
N THR A 50 -31.78 12.77 5.05
CA THR A 50 -30.91 12.68 3.88
C THR A 50 -30.63 11.20 3.72
N LYS A 51 -31.52 10.55 2.97
CA LYS A 51 -31.30 9.25 2.37
C LYS A 51 -30.07 9.41 1.48
N THR A 52 -28.91 9.15 2.06
CA THR A 52 -27.68 8.94 1.30
C THR A 52 -28.02 7.85 0.30
N GLU A 53 -28.14 8.23 -0.97
CA GLU A 53 -28.14 7.25 -2.05
C GLU A 53 -26.90 6.38 -1.80
N GLU A 54 -27.09 5.06 -1.71
CA GLU A 54 -26.00 4.10 -1.58
C GLU A 54 -25.09 4.28 -2.80
N GLN A 55 -24.09 5.14 -2.64
CA GLN A 55 -23.08 5.35 -3.64
C GLN A 55 -22.30 4.04 -3.68
N GLU A 56 -22.42 3.30 -4.78
CA GLU A 56 -21.73 2.03 -4.95
C GLU A 56 -20.23 2.25 -4.70
N GLU A 57 -19.70 1.67 -3.62
CA GLU A 57 -18.30 1.85 -3.26
C GLU A 57 -17.41 1.33 -4.38
N LEU A 58 -16.46 2.17 -4.82
CA LEU A 58 -15.44 1.80 -5.78
C LEU A 58 -14.66 0.57 -5.31
N LYS A 59 -14.34 -0.31 -6.26
CA LYS A 59 -13.61 -1.56 -6.03
C LYS A 59 -12.39 -1.65 -6.92
N LEU A 60 -11.33 -2.23 -6.39
CA LEU A 60 -10.17 -2.67 -7.18
C LEU A 60 -10.58 -3.80 -8.12
N ASN A 61 -10.08 -3.77 -9.35
CA ASN A 61 -10.36 -4.78 -10.36
C ASN A 61 -9.09 -5.59 -10.66
N GLY A 62 -8.86 -6.64 -9.87
CA GLY A 62 -7.72 -7.54 -10.01
C GLY A 62 -7.92 -8.64 -11.05
N THR A 63 -8.76 -8.45 -12.07
CA THR A 63 -8.93 -9.49 -13.11
C THR A 63 -7.77 -9.53 -14.10
N ASN A 64 -7.04 -8.42 -14.27
CA ASN A 64 -5.76 -8.33 -14.95
C ASN A 64 -5.01 -7.04 -14.53
N PRO A 65 -3.71 -6.89 -14.88
CA PRO A 65 -2.90 -5.75 -14.47
C PRO A 65 -3.43 -4.39 -14.95
N GLU A 66 -3.93 -4.32 -16.19
CA GLU A 66 -4.40 -3.07 -16.79
C GLU A 66 -5.69 -2.57 -16.10
N LEU A 67 -6.60 -3.49 -15.82
CA LEU A 67 -7.84 -3.19 -15.10
C LEU A 67 -7.57 -2.85 -13.64
N TYR A 68 -6.58 -3.50 -13.02
CA TYR A 68 -6.15 -3.17 -11.67
C TYR A 68 -5.63 -1.73 -11.65
N ALA A 69 -4.66 -1.40 -12.50
CA ALA A 69 -4.05 -0.07 -12.56
C ALA A 69 -5.09 1.03 -12.80
N ALA A 70 -6.02 0.83 -13.74
CA ALA A 70 -7.10 1.79 -14.01
C ALA A 70 -8.05 1.96 -12.81
N SER A 71 -8.38 0.86 -12.11
CA SER A 71 -9.25 0.90 -10.92
C SER A 71 -8.56 1.55 -9.71
N GLU A 72 -7.25 1.30 -9.54
CA GLU A 72 -6.42 1.93 -8.51
C GLU A 72 -6.33 3.44 -8.74
N GLU A 73 -5.98 3.87 -9.95
CA GLU A 73 -5.92 5.29 -10.31
C GLU A 73 -7.26 5.99 -10.08
N THR A 74 -8.36 5.35 -10.48
CA THR A 74 -9.71 5.88 -10.26
C THR A 74 -10.01 6.03 -8.76
N MET A 75 -9.66 5.02 -7.95
CA MET A 75 -9.86 5.07 -6.50
C MET A 75 -9.01 6.18 -5.86
N LEU A 76 -7.73 6.29 -6.21
CA LEU A 76 -6.83 7.32 -5.71
C LEU A 76 -7.37 8.73 -6.01
N ASN A 77 -7.82 8.97 -7.24
CA ASN A 77 -8.33 10.28 -7.66
C ASN A 77 -9.62 10.72 -6.96
N MET A 78 -10.35 9.78 -6.32
CA MET A 78 -11.55 10.09 -5.56
C MET A 78 -11.32 10.29 -4.06
N LEU A 79 -10.11 9.97 -3.58
CA LEU A 79 -9.74 10.12 -2.18
C LEU A 79 -9.10 11.48 -1.92
N ASN A 80 -9.22 11.97 -0.67
CA ASN A 80 -8.42 13.08 -0.19
C ASN A 80 -6.95 12.65 -0.01
N GLU A 81 -6.02 13.60 0.08
CA GLU A 81 -4.58 13.30 0.21
C GLU A 81 -4.24 12.32 1.36
N PRO A 82 -4.76 12.49 2.59
CA PRO A 82 -4.54 11.51 3.66
C PRO A 82 -4.98 10.08 3.31
N ASP A 83 -6.15 9.93 2.68
CA ASP A 83 -6.70 8.61 2.35
C ASP A 83 -5.99 8.01 1.11
N GLN A 84 -5.48 8.84 0.19
CA GLN A 84 -4.57 8.38 -0.87
C GLN A 84 -3.30 7.75 -0.28
N GLN A 85 -2.69 8.40 0.72
CA GLN A 85 -1.50 7.86 1.40
C GLN A 85 -1.81 6.55 2.12
N ARG A 86 -2.98 6.43 2.74
CA ARG A 86 -3.42 5.19 3.39
C ARG A 86 -3.63 4.07 2.38
N LEU A 87 -4.23 4.36 1.22
CA LEU A 87 -4.39 3.40 0.13
C LEU A 87 -3.02 2.92 -0.37
N GLN A 88 -2.08 3.83 -0.65
CA GLN A 88 -0.73 3.49 -1.09
C GLN A 88 0.01 2.60 -0.09
N LYS A 89 -0.08 2.90 1.21
CA LYS A 89 0.48 2.05 2.27
C LYS A 89 -0.18 0.67 2.31
N ALA A 90 -1.50 0.59 2.16
CA ALA A 90 -2.21 -0.68 2.16
C ALA A 90 -1.79 -1.57 0.99
N ILE A 91 -1.73 -0.99 -0.21
CA ILE A 91 -1.24 -1.64 -1.44
C ILE A 91 0.17 -2.18 -1.21
N GLN A 92 1.05 -1.37 -0.63
CA GLN A 92 2.41 -1.78 -0.33
C GLN A 92 2.48 -2.94 0.68
N ILE A 93 1.73 -2.87 1.78
CA ILE A 93 1.71 -3.92 2.80
C ILE A 93 1.26 -5.26 2.18
N VAL A 94 0.19 -5.24 1.38
CA VAL A 94 -0.32 -6.43 0.71
C VAL A 94 0.71 -6.96 -0.29
N SER A 95 1.29 -6.07 -1.11
CA SER A 95 2.34 -6.38 -2.09
C SER A 95 3.54 -7.10 -1.45
N ASN A 96 4.12 -6.50 -0.41
CA ASN A 96 5.24 -7.07 0.34
C ASN A 96 4.89 -8.43 0.94
N LYS A 97 3.64 -8.58 1.42
CA LYS A 97 3.22 -9.84 2.01
C LYS A 97 3.12 -10.97 0.98
N ILE A 98 2.67 -10.66 -0.23
CA ILE A 98 2.64 -11.64 -1.32
C ILE A 98 4.07 -12.00 -1.75
N ALA A 99 4.99 -11.02 -1.79
CA ALA A 99 6.40 -11.25 -2.11
C ALA A 99 7.08 -12.23 -1.13
N GLU A 100 6.67 -12.28 0.14
CA GLU A 100 7.16 -13.28 1.11
C GLU A 100 6.63 -14.71 0.87
N THR A 101 5.57 -14.88 0.07
CA THR A 101 4.83 -16.15 -0.06
C THR A 101 4.96 -16.82 -1.41
N VAL A 102 5.29 -16.05 -2.45
CA VAL A 102 5.55 -16.58 -3.78
C VAL A 102 7.03 -16.89 -3.86
N ASP A 103 7.38 -18.07 -4.39
CA ASP A 103 8.78 -18.33 -4.74
C ASP A 103 9.10 -17.46 -5.94
N LEU A 104 9.66 -16.29 -5.65
CA LEU A 104 9.79 -15.24 -6.65
C LEU A 104 10.80 -15.60 -7.72
N TYR A 105 11.60 -16.66 -7.57
CA TYR A 105 12.67 -16.95 -8.51
C TYR A 105 12.25 -18.05 -9.49
N THR A 106 12.37 -17.75 -10.78
CA THR A 106 12.32 -18.75 -11.85
C THR A 106 13.52 -19.68 -11.76
N GLU A 107 13.54 -20.74 -12.57
CA GLU A 107 14.69 -21.65 -12.67
C GLU A 107 16.01 -20.94 -13.06
N ASP A 108 15.93 -19.72 -13.61
CA ASP A 108 17.06 -18.88 -14.03
C ASP A 108 17.41 -17.76 -13.02
N ASP A 109 16.91 -17.84 -11.77
CA ASP A 109 17.06 -16.81 -10.73
C ASP A 109 16.46 -15.43 -11.09
N GLU A 110 15.55 -15.37 -12.08
CA GLU A 110 14.79 -14.16 -12.42
C GLU A 110 13.49 -14.05 -11.61
N ILE A 111 13.02 -12.83 -11.32
CA ILE A 111 11.76 -12.65 -10.61
C ILE A 111 10.56 -13.08 -11.49
N ASN A 112 9.76 -14.03 -11.02
CA ASN A 112 8.50 -14.43 -11.63
C ASN A 112 7.40 -13.39 -11.33
N PHE A 113 7.49 -12.24 -12.00
CA PHE A 113 6.55 -11.14 -11.84
C PHE A 113 5.12 -11.53 -12.25
N ASP A 114 4.96 -12.43 -13.21
CA ASP A 114 3.63 -12.88 -13.67
C ASP A 114 2.89 -13.62 -12.55
N GLU A 115 3.57 -14.53 -11.85
CA GLU A 115 2.98 -15.27 -10.73
C GLU A 115 2.73 -14.36 -9.53
N TRP A 116 3.69 -13.52 -9.17
CA TRP A 116 3.51 -12.55 -8.09
C TRP A 116 2.31 -11.63 -8.36
N HIS A 117 2.21 -11.08 -9.58
CA HIS A 117 1.15 -10.16 -9.94
C HIS A 117 -0.20 -10.86 -10.01
N ALA A 118 -0.27 -12.10 -10.50
CA ALA A 118 -1.50 -12.90 -10.49
C ALA A 118 -2.03 -13.12 -9.06
N VAL A 119 -1.16 -13.53 -8.13
CA VAL A 119 -1.54 -13.73 -6.72
C VAL A 119 -1.95 -12.42 -6.07
N TYR A 120 -1.21 -11.34 -6.33
CA TYR A 120 -1.56 -10.01 -5.82
C TYR A 120 -2.94 -9.56 -6.32
N CYS A 121 -3.16 -9.61 -7.63
CA CYS A 121 -4.42 -9.23 -8.26
C CYS A 121 -5.59 -10.07 -7.74
N GLU A 122 -5.44 -11.39 -7.60
CA GLU A 122 -6.47 -12.25 -7.01
C GLU A 122 -6.81 -11.80 -5.58
N LYS A 123 -5.79 -11.47 -4.77
CA LYS A 123 -5.96 -11.09 -3.38
C LYS A 123 -6.72 -9.78 -3.19
N VAL A 124 -6.52 -8.81 -4.09
CA VAL A 124 -7.13 -7.48 -3.99
C VAL A 124 -8.40 -7.30 -4.83
N ASN A 125 -8.73 -8.27 -5.68
CA ASN A 125 -9.87 -8.18 -6.58
C ASN A 125 -11.20 -8.00 -5.82
N GLY A 126 -11.95 -6.97 -6.20
CA GLY A 126 -13.25 -6.64 -5.62
C GLY A 126 -13.18 -5.94 -4.26
N LEU A 127 -11.99 -5.69 -3.70
CA LEU A 127 -11.86 -4.94 -2.46
C LEU A 127 -12.20 -3.47 -2.68
N THR A 128 -12.99 -2.92 -1.77
CA THR A 128 -13.20 -1.46 -1.67
C THR A 128 -12.03 -0.82 -0.94
N PHE A 129 -11.99 0.52 -0.88
CA PHE A 129 -11.00 1.26 -0.09
C PHE A 129 -10.91 0.70 1.35
N THR A 130 -12.03 0.61 2.06
CA THR A 130 -12.07 0.04 3.41
C THR A 130 -11.60 -1.42 3.45
N GLY A 131 -11.98 -2.22 2.43
CA GLY A 131 -11.61 -3.63 2.34
C GLY A 131 -10.09 -3.85 2.23
N ILE A 132 -9.39 -3.08 1.40
CA ILE A 132 -7.93 -3.19 1.28
C ILE A 132 -7.22 -2.67 2.54
N LEU A 133 -7.75 -1.64 3.21
CA LEU A 133 -7.19 -1.19 4.50
C LEU A 133 -7.26 -2.30 5.56
N GLN A 134 -8.44 -2.94 5.69
CA GLN A 134 -8.65 -4.03 6.64
C GLN A 134 -7.72 -5.22 6.36
N LEU A 135 -7.59 -5.60 5.09
CA LEU A 135 -6.66 -6.66 4.69
C LEU A 135 -5.22 -6.29 5.10
N ALA A 136 -4.76 -5.08 4.80
CA ALA A 136 -3.40 -4.66 5.14
C ALA A 136 -3.15 -4.69 6.66
N GLU A 137 -4.07 -4.18 7.48
CA GLU A 137 -3.93 -4.22 8.94
C GLU A 137 -3.92 -5.64 9.50
N GLN A 138 -4.76 -6.53 8.94
CA GLN A 138 -4.73 -7.95 9.29
C GLN A 138 -3.35 -8.55 8.99
N LEU A 139 -2.76 -8.28 7.82
CA LEU A 139 -1.45 -8.81 7.45
C LEU A 139 -0.33 -8.24 8.34
N LEU A 140 -0.41 -6.98 8.78
CA LEU A 140 0.53 -6.42 9.74
C LEU A 140 0.47 -7.16 11.09
N VAL A 141 -0.74 -7.43 11.59
CA VAL A 141 -0.94 -8.20 12.83
C VAL A 141 -0.38 -9.61 12.68
N GLU A 142 -0.68 -10.29 11.58
CA GLU A 142 -0.17 -11.64 11.28
C GLU A 142 1.37 -11.65 11.20
N THR A 143 1.98 -10.67 10.54
CA THR A 143 3.44 -10.54 10.45
C THR A 143 4.06 -10.34 11.83
N LYS A 144 3.49 -9.48 12.67
CA LYS A 144 3.96 -9.29 14.06
C LYS A 144 3.84 -10.57 14.88
N GLN A 145 2.72 -11.28 14.77
CA GLN A 145 2.51 -12.54 15.49
C GLN A 145 3.50 -13.63 15.03
N ARG A 146 3.71 -13.76 13.72
CA ARG A 146 4.67 -14.71 13.14
C ARG A 146 6.10 -14.43 13.59
N ALA A 147 6.54 -13.17 13.52
CA ALA A 147 7.88 -12.78 13.99
C ALA A 147 8.07 -13.10 15.49
N GLN A 148 7.05 -12.83 16.31
CA GLN A 148 7.09 -13.19 17.73
C GLN A 148 7.11 -14.69 17.98
N ALA A 149 6.38 -15.47 17.18
CA ALA A 149 6.36 -16.92 17.30
C ALA A 149 7.72 -17.51 16.93
N SER A 150 8.29 -17.13 15.78
CA SER A 150 9.61 -17.59 15.32
C SER A 150 10.70 -17.31 16.36
N LEU A 151 10.79 -16.08 16.86
CA LEU A 151 11.80 -15.72 17.86
C LEU A 151 11.61 -16.47 19.19
N LYS A 152 10.37 -16.74 19.59
CA LYS A 152 10.11 -17.53 20.81
C LYS A 152 10.51 -18.99 20.64
N GLU A 153 10.26 -19.55 19.46
CA GLU A 153 10.67 -20.90 19.08
C GLU A 153 12.20 -21.00 19.07
N GLU A 154 12.89 -20.11 18.37
CA GLU A 154 14.36 -20.07 18.33
C GLU A 154 15.00 -19.92 19.73
N ILE A 155 14.43 -19.06 20.59
CA ILE A 155 14.88 -18.93 21.98
C ILE A 155 14.63 -20.22 22.78
N ALA A 156 13.49 -20.88 22.56
CA ALA A 156 13.17 -22.12 23.26
C ALA A 156 14.10 -23.26 22.83
N ASP A 157 14.37 -23.37 21.53
CA ASP A 157 15.25 -24.37 20.94
C ASP A 157 16.70 -24.21 21.41
N LEU A 158 17.20 -22.98 21.45
CA LEU A 158 18.54 -22.68 21.95
C LEU A 158 18.66 -22.99 23.44
N LYS A 159 17.61 -22.71 24.24
CA LYS A 159 17.58 -23.09 25.67
C LYS A 159 17.48 -24.60 25.89
N ALA A 160 16.78 -25.31 25.00
CA ALA A 160 16.66 -26.76 25.05
C ALA A 160 17.97 -27.46 24.64
N ASN A 161 18.75 -26.84 23.77
CA ASN A 161 20.01 -27.37 23.25
C ASN A 161 21.17 -26.37 23.41
N PRO A 162 21.71 -26.21 24.63
CA PRO A 162 22.80 -25.29 24.93
C PRO A 162 24.06 -25.51 24.09
N THR A 163 24.65 -24.42 23.59
CA THR A 163 26.00 -24.40 22.99
C THR A 163 26.95 -23.53 23.83
N ASP A 164 28.26 -23.69 23.65
CA ASP A 164 29.28 -23.02 24.47
C ASP A 164 29.25 -21.47 24.36
N ASP A 165 28.74 -20.92 23.24
CA ASP A 165 28.66 -19.47 22.96
C ASP A 165 27.22 -18.91 22.96
N GLN A 166 26.25 -19.65 23.53
CA GLN A 166 24.83 -19.31 23.39
C GLN A 166 24.38 -17.99 24.07
N GLU A 167 25.15 -17.44 25.01
CA GLU A 167 24.73 -16.25 25.78
C GLU A 167 24.53 -15.03 24.88
N GLU A 168 25.42 -14.81 23.91
CA GLU A 168 25.32 -13.70 22.96
C GLU A 168 24.10 -13.89 22.04
N SER A 169 23.91 -15.09 21.49
CA SER A 169 22.76 -15.41 20.65
C SER A 169 21.44 -15.28 21.40
N LEU A 170 21.34 -15.76 22.64
CA LEU A 170 20.15 -15.60 23.48
C LEU A 170 19.87 -14.13 23.78
N SER A 171 20.90 -13.33 24.08
CA SER A 171 20.74 -11.89 24.32
C SER A 171 20.21 -11.17 23.09
N PHE A 172 20.79 -11.47 21.92
CA PHE A 172 20.36 -10.94 20.62
C PHE A 172 18.89 -11.28 20.33
N LEU A 173 18.53 -12.57 20.37
CA LEU A 173 17.16 -13.02 20.06
C LEU A 173 16.13 -12.43 21.03
N GLN A 174 16.46 -12.29 22.31
CA GLN A 174 15.59 -11.64 23.29
C GLN A 174 15.40 -10.16 23.01
N GLU A 175 16.44 -9.47 22.52
CA GLU A 175 16.34 -8.07 22.14
C GLU A 175 15.51 -7.91 20.85
N GLU A 176 15.70 -8.76 19.85
CA GLU A 176 14.84 -8.80 18.66
C GLU A 176 13.38 -9.07 19.04
N LEU A 177 13.12 -10.00 19.96
CA LEU A 177 11.78 -10.27 20.46
C LEU A 177 11.16 -9.03 21.13
N LYS A 178 11.95 -8.23 21.86
CA LYS A 178 11.48 -6.95 22.42
C LYS A 178 11.16 -5.94 21.31
N LYS A 179 12.00 -5.85 20.28
CA LYS A 179 11.78 -4.95 19.13
C LYS A 179 10.49 -5.26 18.38
N THR A 180 10.05 -6.52 18.33
CA THR A 180 8.76 -6.87 17.69
C THR A 180 7.55 -6.12 18.25
N LYS A 181 7.61 -5.62 19.49
CA LYS A 181 6.53 -4.83 20.09
C LYS A 181 6.25 -3.54 19.31
N ASN A 182 7.29 -3.01 18.66
CA ASN A 182 7.24 -1.78 17.88
C ASN A 182 6.87 -2.02 16.41
N LEU A 183 6.68 -3.28 15.98
CA LEU A 183 6.18 -3.55 14.64
C LEU A 183 4.77 -2.96 14.48
N PRO A 184 4.50 -2.30 13.34
CA PRO A 184 3.21 -1.67 13.08
C PRO A 184 2.11 -2.72 13.04
N THR A 185 0.93 -2.33 13.49
CA THR A 185 -0.31 -3.15 13.43
C THR A 185 -1.47 -2.40 12.78
N THR A 186 -1.22 -1.15 12.36
CA THR A 186 -2.19 -0.29 11.69
C THR A 186 -1.49 0.42 10.54
N ILE A 187 -2.27 0.87 9.56
CA ILE A 187 -1.73 1.60 8.40
C ILE A 187 -1.11 2.94 8.81
N ASP A 188 -1.68 3.59 9.81
CA ASP A 188 -1.20 4.88 10.30
C ASP A 188 0.17 4.79 10.99
N THR A 189 0.49 3.63 11.59
CA THR A 189 1.79 3.37 12.23
C THR A 189 2.82 2.77 11.26
N TYR A 190 2.38 2.32 10.10
CA TYR A 190 3.24 1.81 9.05
C TYR A 190 3.99 2.95 8.35
N VAL A 191 5.31 2.79 8.24
CA VAL A 191 6.18 3.71 7.51
C VAL A 191 6.30 3.21 6.09
N TYR A 192 5.83 4.03 5.14
CA TYR A 192 5.95 3.75 3.72
C TYR A 192 7.42 3.67 3.32
N ASN A 193 7.78 2.66 2.52
CA ASN A 193 9.16 2.46 2.06
C ASN A 193 9.22 2.41 0.53
N GLU A 194 9.65 3.48 -0.12
CA GLU A 194 9.72 3.54 -1.59
C GLU A 194 10.60 2.44 -2.22
N GLU A 195 11.50 1.81 -1.46
CA GLU A 195 12.40 0.76 -1.94
C GLU A 195 11.76 -0.65 -1.96
N CYS A 196 10.52 -0.84 -1.46
CA CYS A 196 9.88 -2.17 -1.44
C CYS A 196 8.98 -2.46 -2.65
N PHE A 197 9.02 -1.66 -3.71
CA PHE A 197 8.57 -2.13 -5.02
C PHE A 197 9.75 -2.90 -5.63
N LEU A 198 9.81 -4.20 -5.34
CA LEU A 198 10.63 -5.13 -6.13
C LEU A 198 10.08 -5.21 -7.56
#